data_AF-A0A835LMG4-F1
#
_entry.id   AF-A0A835LMG4-F1
#
_cell.length_a   1.000
_cell.length_b   1.000
_cell.length_c   1.000
_cell.angle_alpha   90.00
_cell.angle_beta   90.00
_cell.angle_gamma   90.00
#
_symmetry.space_group_name_H-M   'P 1'
#
loop_
_entity.id
_entity.type
_entity.pdbx_description
1 polymer ?
#
loop_
_entity_poly.entity_id
_entity_poly.type
_entity_poly.pdbx_seq_one_letter_code
_entity_poly.pdbx_strand_id
1 'polypeptide(L)'
;MSLKRLSSVLVPTSSFSTSHYSFKIGHVLNKSRSFTDSDLLDYAKLTQDSNPLHFDSEFAQRYGYNDRIVHGIIIATLFPQIIASHFMLRRRCRGVPSETSAVI
;
A
#
# COMPACT_ATOMS: atom_id res chain seq x y z
N MET A 1 -48.35 -36.24 -1.04
CA MET A 1 -48.12 -34.85 -0.57
C MET A 1 -46.85 -34.34 -1.26
N SER A 2 -47.02 -33.45 -2.23
CA SER A 2 -45.99 -33.04 -3.20
C SER A 2 -44.89 -32.16 -2.58
N LEU A 3 -43.64 -32.51 -2.87
CA LEU A 3 -42.42 -31.76 -2.54
C LEU A 3 -42.47 -30.36 -3.19
N LYS A 4 -42.42 -29.31 -2.37
CA LYS A 4 -42.28 -27.94 -2.84
C LYS A 4 -40.80 -27.69 -3.18
N ARG A 5 -40.53 -27.56 -4.48
CA ARG A 5 -39.25 -27.21 -5.10
C ARG A 5 -38.78 -25.85 -4.58
N LEU A 6 -37.61 -25.81 -3.94
CA LEU A 6 -36.94 -24.58 -3.52
C LEU A 6 -36.64 -23.70 -4.74
N SER A 7 -37.12 -22.47 -4.73
CA SER A 7 -36.85 -21.45 -5.73
C SER A 7 -35.38 -21.06 -5.68
N SER A 8 -34.66 -21.39 -6.75
CA SER A 8 -33.27 -21.03 -7.01
C SER A 8 -33.11 -19.51 -7.03
N VAL A 9 -32.42 -18.96 -6.05
CA VAL A 9 -31.87 -17.60 -6.10
C VAL A 9 -30.83 -17.59 -7.22
N LEU A 10 -31.17 -16.95 -8.34
CA LEU A 10 -30.24 -16.68 -9.44
C LEU A 10 -29.25 -15.62 -8.96
N VAL A 11 -28.13 -16.05 -8.37
CA VAL A 11 -26.98 -15.19 -8.15
C VAL A 11 -26.42 -14.85 -9.53
N PRO A 12 -26.34 -13.57 -9.93
CA PRO A 12 -25.71 -13.22 -11.19
C PRO A 12 -24.22 -13.53 -11.08
N THR A 13 -23.79 -14.63 -11.69
CA THR A 13 -22.37 -14.92 -11.91
C THR A 13 -21.87 -13.96 -12.98
N SER A 14 -21.53 -12.74 -12.57
CA SER A 14 -20.71 -11.88 -13.39
C SER A 14 -19.42 -12.63 -13.69
N SER A 15 -19.24 -13.01 -14.95
CA SER A 15 -18.05 -13.70 -15.43
C SER A 15 -16.86 -12.80 -15.16
N PHE A 16 -16.10 -13.12 -14.11
CA PHE A 16 -14.87 -12.43 -13.80
C PHE A 16 -13.89 -12.78 -14.93
N SER A 17 -13.74 -11.87 -15.89
CA SER A 17 -12.64 -11.96 -16.85
C SER A 17 -11.36 -11.63 -16.07
N THR A 18 -10.77 -12.66 -15.47
CA THR A 18 -9.41 -12.62 -14.96
C THR A 18 -8.51 -12.31 -16.15
N SER A 19 -8.09 -11.04 -16.27
CA SER A 19 -6.88 -10.77 -17.03
C SER A 19 -5.77 -11.52 -16.30
N HIS A 20 -5.36 -12.68 -16.85
CA HIS A 20 -4.33 -13.52 -16.25
C HIS A 20 -3.02 -12.75 -16.27
N TYR A 21 -2.71 -12.10 -15.15
CA TYR A 21 -1.40 -11.50 -14.97
C TYR A 21 -0.38 -12.64 -14.89
N SER A 22 0.47 -12.78 -15.92
CA SER A 22 1.49 -13.82 -15.97
C SER A 22 2.66 -13.42 -15.08
N PHE A 23 2.70 -13.96 -13.86
CA PHE A 23 3.86 -13.84 -12.99
C PHE A 23 4.87 -14.93 -13.36
N LYS A 24 6.13 -14.53 -13.50
CA LYS A 24 7.23 -15.46 -13.73
C LYS A 24 8.21 -15.33 -12.58
N ILE A 25 8.83 -16.45 -12.20
CA ILE A 25 9.92 -16.46 -11.23
C ILE A 25 11.01 -15.51 -11.75
N GLY A 26 11.54 -14.68 -10.86
CA GLY A 26 12.51 -13.62 -11.20
C GLY A 26 11.88 -12.26 -11.50
N HIS A 27 10.56 -12.10 -11.41
CA HIS A 27 9.93 -10.78 -11.49
C HIS A 27 10.27 -9.96 -10.23
N VAL A 28 10.89 -8.82 -10.44
CA VAL A 28 11.30 -7.87 -9.39
C VAL A 28 10.44 -6.61 -9.51
N LEU A 29 9.93 -6.13 -8.37
CA LEU A 29 9.14 -4.90 -8.28
C LEU A 29 9.83 -3.95 -7.31
N ASN A 30 9.94 -2.68 -7.69
CA ASN A 30 10.57 -1.63 -6.89
C ASN A 30 9.61 -0.45 -6.65
N LYS A 31 9.66 0.16 -5.47
CA LYS A 31 8.88 1.36 -5.12
C LYS A 31 9.72 2.31 -4.28
N SER A 32 9.80 3.58 -4.71
CA SER A 32 10.47 4.66 -3.96
C SER A 32 9.42 5.63 -3.50
N ARG A 33 9.69 6.24 -2.35
CA ARG A 33 8.97 7.41 -1.88
C ARG A 33 9.87 8.21 -0.95
N SER A 34 9.94 9.52 -1.17
CA SER A 34 10.47 10.46 -0.19
C SER A 34 9.32 10.90 0.72
N PHE A 35 9.54 10.85 2.04
CA PHE A 35 8.58 11.30 3.03
C PHE A 35 8.86 12.75 3.41
N THR A 36 7.81 13.56 3.51
CA THR A 36 7.90 14.96 3.94
C THR A 36 7.44 15.12 5.38
N ASP A 37 7.74 16.26 6.02
CA ASP A 37 7.24 16.55 7.37
C ASP A 37 5.70 16.48 7.45
N SER A 38 4.99 16.84 6.37
CA SER A 38 3.52 16.71 6.31
C SER A 38 3.06 15.25 6.36
N ASP A 39 3.77 14.33 5.70
CA ASP A 39 3.46 12.90 5.76
C ASP A 39 3.60 12.37 7.20
N LEU A 40 4.67 12.78 7.90
CA LEU A 40 4.92 12.39 9.29
C LEU A 40 3.85 12.97 10.22
N LEU A 41 3.47 14.23 10.04
CA LEU A 41 2.42 14.88 10.82
C LEU A 41 1.06 14.20 10.63
N ASP A 42 0.68 13.90 9.38
CA ASP A 42 -0.60 13.26 9.09
C ASP A 42 -0.64 11.82 9.60
N TYR A 43 0.48 11.08 9.48
CA TYR A 43 0.61 9.75 10.05
C TYR A 43 0.51 9.76 11.59
N ALA A 44 1.19 10.69 12.25
CA ALA A 44 1.11 10.84 13.71
C ALA A 44 -0.29 11.21 14.19
N LYS A 45 -1.00 12.10 13.48
CA LYS A 45 -2.40 12.42 13.80
C LYS A 45 -3.31 11.20 13.65
N LEU A 46 -3.09 10.38 12.63
CA LEU A 46 -3.92 9.19 12.39
C LEU A 46 -3.67 8.10 13.43
N THR A 47 -2.41 7.85 13.76
CA THR A 47 -1.98 6.75 14.63
C THR A 47 -1.84 7.13 16.09
N GLN A 48 -1.87 8.43 16.39
CA GLN A 48 -1.55 9.02 17.69
C GLN A 48 -0.08 8.75 18.12
N ASP A 49 0.79 8.37 17.19
CA ASP A 49 2.22 8.22 17.44
C ASP A 49 2.95 9.56 17.26
N SER A 50 3.04 10.29 18.37
CA SER A 50 3.74 11.58 18.45
C SER A 50 5.14 11.45 19.06
N ASN A 51 5.83 10.31 18.86
CA ASN A 51 7.17 10.10 19.39
C ASN A 51 8.14 11.22 18.94
N PRO A 52 8.84 11.90 19.87
CA PRO A 52 9.74 13.01 19.54
C PRO A 52 10.88 12.63 18.57
N LEU A 53 11.25 11.35 18.46
CA LEU A 53 12.23 10.87 17.46
C LEU A 53 11.86 11.26 16.02
N HIS A 54 10.58 11.50 15.73
CA HIS A 54 10.08 11.85 14.41
C HIS A 54 9.97 13.36 14.18
N PHE A 55 10.02 14.19 15.24
CA PHE A 55 9.66 15.61 15.18
C PHE A 55 10.69 16.56 15.77
N ASP A 56 11.58 16.08 16.65
CA ASP A 56 12.59 16.87 17.33
C ASP A 56 13.99 16.36 16.98
N SER A 57 14.77 17.21 16.30
CA SER A 57 16.13 16.88 15.87
C SER A 57 17.09 16.73 17.06
N GLU A 58 16.99 17.59 18.08
CA GLU A 58 17.84 17.51 19.27
C GLU A 58 17.50 16.28 20.10
N PHE A 59 16.23 15.93 20.19
CA PHE A 59 15.83 14.65 20.79
C PHE A 59 16.43 13.49 20.01
N ALA A 60 16.23 13.41 18.69
CA ALA A 60 16.78 12.32 17.87
C ALA A 60 18.31 12.18 18.00
N GLN A 61 19.03 13.30 17.99
CA GLN A 61 20.49 13.32 18.16
C GLN A 61 20.96 12.81 19.51
N ARG A 62 20.22 13.09 20.60
CA ARG A 62 20.51 12.52 21.92
C ARG A 62 20.41 11.00 21.97
N TYR A 63 19.67 10.38 21.04
CA TYR A 63 19.56 8.93 20.90
C TYR A 63 20.47 8.35 19.80
N GLY A 64 21.43 9.13 19.29
CA GLY A 64 22.46 8.66 18.36
C GLY A 64 22.06 8.67 16.88
N TYR A 65 20.95 9.33 16.53
CA TYR A 65 20.61 9.59 15.14
C TYR A 65 21.26 10.89 14.64
N ASN A 66 21.50 11.00 13.33
CA ASN A 66 22.03 12.24 12.76
C ASN A 66 20.98 13.37 12.72
N ASP A 67 19.70 13.01 12.55
CA ASP A 67 18.56 13.92 12.54
C ASP A 67 17.27 13.10 12.83
N ARG A 68 16.10 13.75 12.76
CA ARG A 68 14.77 13.11 12.85
C ARG A 68 14.67 11.93 11.89
N ILE A 69 14.05 10.86 12.37
CA ILE A 69 13.81 9.64 11.59
C ILE A 69 12.33 9.50 11.24
N VAL A 70 12.03 8.79 10.16
CA VAL A 70 10.66 8.51 9.73
C VAL A 70 10.05 7.38 10.59
N HIS A 71 8.74 7.40 10.86
CA HIS A 71 8.04 6.29 11.54
C HIS A 71 8.29 4.96 10.83
N GLY A 72 8.84 3.94 11.50
CA GLY A 72 9.19 2.68 10.83
C GLY A 72 8.01 2.00 10.10
N ILE A 73 6.80 2.11 10.67
CA ILE A 73 5.60 1.53 10.07
C ILE A 73 5.18 2.27 8.80
N ILE A 74 5.36 3.59 8.68
CA ILE A 74 5.01 4.31 7.44
C ILE A 74 5.86 3.82 6.27
N ILE A 75 7.12 3.45 6.52
CA ILE A 75 8.01 2.84 5.52
C ILE A 75 7.51 1.43 5.18
N ALA A 76 7.14 0.64 6.18
CA ALA A 76 6.62 -0.72 5.98
C ALA A 76 5.35 -0.74 5.11
N THR A 77 4.54 0.34 5.09
CA THR A 77 3.35 0.42 4.24
C THR A 77 3.66 0.38 2.73
N LEU A 78 4.90 0.70 2.31
CA LEU A 78 5.30 0.63 0.90
C LEU A 78 5.22 -0.80 0.34
N PHE A 79 5.39 -1.82 1.19
CA PHE A 79 5.33 -3.22 0.79
C PHE A 79 3.93 -3.68 0.34
N PRO A 80 2.85 -3.57 1.14
CA PRO A 80 1.52 -3.87 0.65
C PRO A 80 1.08 -2.90 -0.46
N GLN A 81 1.55 -1.65 -0.44
CA GLN A 81 1.23 -0.69 -1.49
C GLN A 81 1.77 -1.10 -2.86
N ILE A 82 3.01 -1.59 -2.97
CA ILE A 82 3.58 -2.02 -4.25
C ILE A 82 2.83 -3.24 -4.79
N ILE A 83 2.47 -4.20 -3.93
CA ILE A 83 1.70 -5.38 -4.32
C ILE A 83 0.31 -4.95 -4.81
N ALA A 84 -0.40 -4.14 -4.03
CA ALA A 84 -1.74 -3.67 -4.40
C ALA A 84 -1.71 -2.91 -5.72
N SER A 85 -0.75 -1.99 -5.91
CA SER A 85 -0.66 -1.17 -7.13
C SER A 85 -0.37 -1.99 -8.40
N HIS A 86 0.27 -3.16 -8.27
CA HIS A 86 0.64 -3.99 -9.41
C HIS A 86 -0.36 -5.12 -9.69
N PHE A 87 -0.96 -5.71 -8.65
CA PHE A 87 -1.79 -6.92 -8.78
C PHE A 87 -3.28 -6.65 -8.63
N MET A 88 -3.69 -5.60 -7.90
CA MET A 88 -5.12 -5.28 -7.77
C MET A 88 -5.59 -4.58 -9.04
N LEU A 89 -6.30 -5.35 -9.87
CA LEU A 89 -7.14 -4.96 -11.01
C LEU A 89 -6.96 -3.50 -11.47
N ARG A 90 -6.13 -3.29 -12.50
CA ARG A 90 -6.33 -2.19 -13.44
C ARG A 90 -7.73 -2.33 -14.05
N ARG A 91 -8.77 -1.85 -13.36
CA ARG A 91 -9.88 -1.21 -14.07
C ARG A 91 -9.22 0.00 -14.73
N ARG A 92 -8.97 -0.16 -16.03
CA ARG A 92 -8.29 0.77 -16.92
C ARG A 92 -8.89 2.18 -16.82
N CYS A 93 -8.44 3.00 -15.89
CA CYS A 93 -8.45 4.45 -16.08
C CYS A 93 -7.11 4.80 -16.71
N ARG A 94 -7.09 4.96 -18.04
CA ARG A 94 -5.91 5.43 -18.79
C ARG A 94 -5.56 6.83 -18.28
N GLY A 95 -4.32 7.07 -17.87
CA GLY A 95 -3.88 8.46 -17.65
C GLY A 95 -2.65 8.71 -16.78
N VAL A 96 -2.07 7.73 -16.07
CA VAL A 96 -0.92 8.00 -15.19
C VAL A 96 0.35 7.37 -15.75
N PRO A 97 1.40 8.15 -16.07
CA PRO A 97 2.67 7.62 -16.55
C PRO A 97 3.36 6.82 -15.43
N SER A 98 3.79 5.61 -15.75
CA SER A 98 4.53 4.73 -14.85
C SER A 98 6.02 4.83 -15.15
N GLU A 99 6.69 5.81 -14.56
CA GLU A 99 8.13 5.73 -14.29
C GLU A 99 8.29 5.78 -12.77
N THR A 100 8.78 4.70 -12.16
CA THR A 100 9.16 4.72 -10.75
C THR A 100 10.29 3.73 -10.54
N SER A 101 11.52 4.18 -10.81
CA SER A 101 12.73 3.51 -10.35
C SER A 101 12.97 3.85 -8.88
N ALA A 102 13.38 2.84 -8.11
CA ALA A 102 13.66 2.95 -6.69
C ALA A 102 14.64 1.88 -6.28
N VAL A 103 15.71 2.28 -5.61
CA VAL A 103 16.70 1.39 -4.99
C VAL A 103 16.50 1.54 -3.49
N ILE A 104 16.41 0.41 -2.79
CA ILE A 104 16.46 0.34 -1.31
C ILE A 104 17.92 0.39 -0.90
#